data_AF-A0A6N9BCF2-F1
#
_entry.id   AF-A0A6N9BCF2-F1
#
_cell.length_a   1.000
_cell.length_b   1.000
_cell.length_c   1.000
_cell.angle_alpha   90.00
_cell.angle_beta   90.00
_cell.angle_gamma   90.00
#
_symmetry.space_group_name_H-M   'P 1'
#
loop_
_entity.id
_entity.type
_entity.pdbx_description
1 polymer ?
#
loop_
_entity_poly.entity_id
_entity_poly.type
_entity_poly.pdbx_seq_one_letter_code
_entity_poly.pdbx_strand_id
1 'polypeptide(L)'
;MATLGENIIGTSGLHPFFAVANPDEVAIDAPENRMGEALRTWVRSLSGFQKEALIRSSLTGRTWRLVSDEGPYLNGHDAAPCPLAFLSCGMVASYMNEILALAKIQGIKIHQLKLILDNYYTMKGSMPKRTMVGGAENIDLQVEIDCSLEDASLHEFLVNATYASPLNGLMRGKLTNLFKLSKNG
;
A
#
# COMPACT_ATOMS: atom_id res chain seq x y z
N MET A 1 -27.83 -8.76 -1.20
CA MET A 1 -27.08 -9.99 -1.53
C MET A 1 -26.48 -10.53 -0.25
N ALA A 2 -26.32 -11.85 -0.11
CA ALA A 2 -25.67 -12.42 1.07
C ALA A 2 -24.15 -12.13 1.03
N THR A 3 -23.56 -11.76 2.16
CA THR A 3 -22.12 -11.60 2.29
C THR A 3 -21.40 -12.95 2.13
N LEU A 4 -20.21 -12.93 1.54
CA LEU A 4 -19.44 -14.14 1.27
C LEU A 4 -18.58 -14.50 2.48
N GLY A 5 -18.76 -15.72 3.01
CA GLY A 5 -17.97 -16.23 4.13
C GLY A 5 -18.37 -15.66 5.50
N GLU A 6 -17.65 -16.06 6.54
CA GLU A 6 -17.85 -15.66 7.93
C GLU A 6 -17.09 -14.36 8.27
N ASN A 7 -17.64 -13.50 9.12
CA ASN A 7 -16.99 -12.25 9.53
C ASN A 7 -15.91 -12.46 10.61
N ILE A 8 -14.78 -13.05 10.23
CA ILE A 8 -13.67 -13.33 11.15
C ILE A 8 -13.03 -12.04 11.67
N ILE A 9 -12.77 -11.05 10.79
CA ILE A 9 -12.14 -9.80 11.17
C ILE A 9 -13.03 -9.03 12.16
N GLY A 10 -14.30 -8.82 11.81
CA GLY A 10 -15.22 -7.99 12.61
C GLY A 10 -15.58 -8.61 13.96
N THR A 11 -15.42 -9.93 14.13
CA THR A 11 -15.67 -10.63 15.40
C THR A 11 -14.40 -10.90 16.21
N SER A 12 -13.21 -10.61 15.66
CA SER A 12 -11.92 -10.96 16.28
C SER A 12 -11.61 -10.22 17.59
N GLY A 13 -12.22 -9.05 17.82
CA GLY A 13 -11.87 -8.16 18.93
C GLY A 13 -10.48 -7.51 18.80
N LEU A 14 -9.80 -7.68 17.66
CA LEU A 14 -8.46 -7.13 17.43
C LEU A 14 -8.49 -5.84 16.60
N HIS A 15 -7.61 -4.91 16.98
CA HIS A 15 -6.75 -4.15 16.06
C HIS A 15 -6.79 -4.55 14.56
N PRO A 16 -7.41 -3.83 13.60
CA PRO A 16 -7.19 -4.14 12.18
C PRO A 16 -5.70 -4.03 11.78
N PHE A 17 -4.97 -3.12 12.41
CA PHE A 17 -3.54 -2.88 12.17
C PHE A 17 -2.79 -2.76 13.48
N PHE A 18 -1.68 -3.48 13.62
CA PHE A 18 -0.78 -3.31 14.76
C PHE A 18 0.61 -3.89 14.50
N ALA A 19 1.60 -3.36 15.23
CA ALA A 19 2.93 -3.93 15.29
C ALA A 19 2.89 -5.24 16.10
N VAL A 20 3.49 -6.29 15.57
CA VAL A 20 3.57 -7.60 16.24
C VAL A 20 4.66 -7.53 17.29
N ALA A 21 4.33 -7.87 18.54
CA ALA A 21 5.25 -7.79 19.68
C ALA A 21 6.30 -8.91 19.69
N ASN A 22 5.95 -10.09 19.17
CA ASN A 22 6.76 -11.31 19.11
C ASN A 22 6.99 -11.75 17.64
N PRO A 23 7.65 -10.92 16.82
CA PRO A 23 7.74 -11.15 15.38
C PRO A 23 8.49 -12.43 15.00
N ASP A 24 9.44 -12.86 15.83
CA ASP A 24 10.25 -14.06 15.57
C ASP A 24 9.47 -15.35 15.85
N GLU A 25 8.36 -15.28 16.61
CA GLU A 25 7.48 -16.42 16.88
C GLU A 25 6.46 -16.67 15.76
N VAL A 26 6.23 -15.69 14.87
CA VAL A 26 5.27 -15.81 13.75
C VAL A 26 5.91 -16.27 12.43
N ALA A 27 7.15 -16.78 12.50
CA ALA A 27 7.90 -17.45 11.42
C ALA A 27 8.18 -16.63 10.14
N ILE A 28 7.94 -15.31 10.13
CA ILE A 28 8.25 -14.45 8.98
C ILE A 28 9.62 -13.80 9.13
N ASP A 29 10.66 -14.43 8.58
CA ASP A 29 12.00 -13.86 8.63
C ASP A 29 12.11 -12.58 7.80
N ALA A 30 12.99 -11.67 8.23
CA ALA A 30 13.33 -10.51 7.42
C ALA A 30 13.96 -10.96 6.09
N PRO A 31 13.55 -10.35 4.96
CA PRO A 31 14.22 -10.62 3.70
C PRO A 31 15.63 -10.01 3.70
N GLU A 32 16.50 -10.53 2.85
CA GLU A 32 17.79 -9.89 2.58
C GLU A 32 17.57 -8.46 2.04
N ASN A 33 18.28 -7.50 2.63
CA ASN A 33 18.25 -6.12 2.16
C ASN A 33 19.15 -5.95 0.94
N ARG A 34 18.56 -5.81 -0.24
CA ARG A 34 19.29 -5.75 -1.51
C ARG A 34 19.54 -4.33 -2.02
N MET A 35 18.67 -3.37 -1.69
CA MET A 35 18.68 -2.02 -2.27
C MET A 35 18.33 -0.94 -1.23
N GLY A 36 18.77 -1.12 0.02
CA GLY A 36 18.52 -0.18 1.12
C GLY A 36 17.26 -0.50 1.93
N GLU A 37 16.21 -1.01 1.29
CA GLU A 37 15.04 -1.56 1.97
C GLU A 37 14.53 -2.84 1.29
N ALA A 38 14.06 -3.81 2.07
CA ALA A 38 13.31 -4.95 1.58
C ALA A 38 12.17 -5.33 2.54
N LEU A 39 11.03 -5.69 1.96
CA LEU A 39 9.84 -6.14 2.69
C LEU A 39 9.53 -7.59 2.33
N ARG A 40 9.17 -8.40 3.33
CA ARG A 40 8.58 -9.73 3.12
C ARG A 40 7.15 -9.69 3.61
N THR A 41 6.23 -10.11 2.75
CA THR A 41 4.81 -10.17 3.07
C THR A 41 4.32 -11.60 2.97
N TRP A 42 3.69 -12.10 4.03
CA TRP A 42 2.91 -13.33 4.02
C TRP A 42 1.44 -12.97 4.08
N VAL A 43 0.65 -13.52 3.16
CA VAL A 43 -0.80 -13.27 3.10
C VAL A 43 -1.53 -14.59 3.19
N ARG A 44 -2.55 -14.64 4.05
CA ARG A 44 -3.50 -15.76 4.12
C ARG A 44 -4.93 -15.28 3.88
N SER A 45 -5.72 -16.13 3.24
CA SER A 45 -7.17 -15.95 3.16
C SER A 45 -7.79 -16.40 4.48
N LEU A 46 -8.70 -15.61 5.04
CA LEU A 46 -9.43 -15.94 6.27
C LEU A 46 -10.80 -16.52 5.93
N SER A 47 -11.66 -15.73 5.29
CA SER A 47 -12.99 -16.15 4.84
C SER A 47 -13.53 -15.19 3.80
N GLY A 48 -14.14 -15.72 2.73
CA GLY A 48 -14.63 -14.88 1.63
C GLY A 48 -13.55 -13.97 1.06
N PHE A 49 -13.75 -12.65 1.18
CA PHE A 49 -12.79 -11.63 0.74
C PHE A 49 -11.78 -11.19 1.82
N GLN A 50 -11.95 -11.62 3.07
CA GLN A 50 -11.11 -11.23 4.20
C GLN A 50 -9.74 -11.90 4.10
N LYS A 51 -8.68 -11.10 4.24
CA LYS A 51 -7.29 -11.54 4.21
C LYS A 51 -6.53 -10.95 5.39
N GLU A 52 -5.50 -11.66 5.81
CA GLU A 52 -4.53 -11.18 6.78
C GLU A 52 -3.14 -11.20 6.16
N ALA A 53 -2.39 -10.13 6.38
CA ALA A 53 -1.01 -9.97 5.97
C ALA A 53 -0.12 -9.76 7.19
N LEU A 54 1.01 -10.46 7.22
CA LEU A 54 2.16 -10.14 8.05
C LEU A 54 3.25 -9.54 7.16
N ILE A 55 3.77 -8.37 7.52
CA ILE A 55 4.77 -7.63 6.72
C ILE A 55 6.00 -7.39 7.60
N ARG A 56 7.14 -7.96 7.21
CA ARG A 56 8.44 -7.82 7.88
C ARG A 56 9.35 -6.88 7.09
N SER A 57 9.86 -5.85 7.74
CA SER A 57 10.83 -4.91 7.15
C SER A 57 12.26 -5.28 7.56
N SER A 58 13.15 -5.43 6.57
CA SER A 58 14.58 -5.62 6.82
C SER A 58 15.28 -4.35 7.32
N LEU A 59 14.71 -3.18 7.01
CA LEU A 59 15.26 -1.89 7.44
C LEU A 59 15.01 -1.63 8.93
N THR A 60 13.79 -1.87 9.40
CA THR A 60 13.40 -1.53 10.78
C THR A 60 13.42 -2.74 11.72
N GLY A 61 13.48 -3.96 11.18
CA GLY A 61 13.30 -5.18 11.96
C GLY A 61 11.92 -5.27 12.62
N ARG A 62 10.92 -4.51 12.15
CA ARG A 62 9.54 -4.56 12.66
C ARG A 62 8.68 -5.48 11.79
N THR A 63 7.70 -6.10 12.44
CA THR A 63 6.62 -6.83 11.76
C THR A 63 5.30 -6.14 12.04
N TRP A 64 4.51 -5.95 11.00
CA TRP A 64 3.16 -5.42 11.10
C TRP A 64 2.15 -6.47 10.67
N ARG A 65 1.05 -6.55 11.40
CA ARG A 65 -0.14 -7.29 10.98
C ARG A 65 -1.15 -6.31 10.41
N LEU A 66 -1.64 -6.62 9.21
CA LEU A 66 -2.71 -5.89 8.55
C LEU A 66 -3.81 -6.86 8.13
N VAL A 67 -5.05 -6.41 8.13
CA VAL A 67 -6.17 -7.14 7.52
C VAL A 67 -6.85 -6.30 6.46
N SER A 68 -7.41 -6.97 5.45
CA SER A 68 -8.20 -6.34 4.39
C SER A 68 -9.50 -7.09 4.19
N ASP A 69 -10.56 -6.38 3.83
CA ASP A 69 -11.84 -6.94 3.41
C ASP A 69 -12.40 -6.10 2.25
N GLU A 70 -13.44 -6.58 1.57
CA GLU A 70 -14.14 -5.78 0.57
C GLU A 70 -15.44 -5.22 1.13
N GLY A 71 -15.92 -4.14 0.52
CA GLY A 71 -17.22 -3.55 0.86
C GLY A 71 -18.42 -4.32 0.29
N PRO A 72 -19.65 -3.84 0.55
CA PRO A 72 -20.89 -4.49 0.11
C PRO A 72 -20.99 -4.69 -1.42
N TYR A 73 -20.33 -3.84 -2.20
CA TYR A 73 -20.30 -3.94 -3.67
C TYR A 73 -19.74 -5.27 -4.18
N LEU A 74 -18.80 -5.88 -3.44
CA LEU A 74 -18.23 -7.19 -3.75
C LEU A 74 -18.76 -8.30 -2.82
N ASN A 75 -19.84 -8.06 -2.08
CA ASN A 75 -20.37 -8.95 -1.04
C ASN A 75 -19.36 -9.25 0.09
N GLY A 76 -18.45 -8.33 0.39
CA GLY A 76 -17.63 -8.42 1.60
C GLY A 76 -18.36 -7.89 2.84
N HIS A 77 -17.72 -8.00 4.01
CA HIS A 77 -18.32 -7.60 5.29
C HIS A 77 -17.99 -6.15 5.67
N ASP A 78 -17.19 -5.44 4.86
CA ASP A 78 -16.69 -4.09 5.15
C ASP A 78 -15.95 -4.03 6.51
N ALA A 79 -15.33 -5.14 6.91
CA ALA A 79 -14.71 -5.29 8.23
C ALA A 79 -13.30 -4.68 8.32
N ALA A 80 -12.71 -4.33 7.18
CA ALA A 80 -11.41 -3.69 7.04
C ALA A 80 -11.30 -2.99 5.67
N PRO A 81 -10.36 -2.05 5.48
CA PRO A 81 -10.10 -1.43 4.18
C PRO A 81 -9.85 -2.45 3.07
N CYS A 82 -10.26 -2.10 1.85
CA CYS A 82 -9.97 -2.91 0.67
C CYS A 82 -8.46 -2.99 0.37
N PRO A 83 -7.99 -4.06 -0.29
CA PRO A 83 -6.57 -4.22 -0.60
C PRO A 83 -5.96 -3.01 -1.32
N LEU A 84 -6.72 -2.38 -2.23
CA LEU A 84 -6.25 -1.21 -2.98
C LEU A 84 -6.13 0.04 -2.12
N ALA A 85 -6.86 0.16 -1.00
CA ALA A 85 -6.67 1.27 -0.06
C ALA A 85 -5.28 1.26 0.56
N PHE A 86 -4.69 0.08 0.81
CA PHE A 86 -3.29 -0.01 1.28
C PHE A 86 -2.30 0.42 0.23
N LEU A 87 -2.56 0.09 -1.04
CA LEU A 87 -1.74 0.58 -2.14
C LEU A 87 -1.80 2.11 -2.19
N SER A 88 -2.99 2.70 -2.21
CA SER A 88 -3.17 4.17 -2.21
C SER A 88 -2.49 4.84 -1.00
N CYS A 89 -2.64 4.27 0.20
CA CYS A 89 -2.00 4.78 1.41
C CYS A 89 -0.46 4.69 1.33
N GLY A 90 0.07 3.57 0.87
CA GLY A 90 1.50 3.39 0.65
C GLY A 90 2.05 4.34 -0.40
N MET A 91 1.28 4.62 -1.45
CA MET A 91 1.64 5.54 -2.52
C MET A 91 1.78 6.97 -2.01
N VAL A 92 0.76 7.49 -1.31
CA VAL A 92 0.80 8.84 -0.77
C VAL A 92 1.89 9.00 0.30
N ALA A 93 2.10 7.97 1.13
CA ALA A 93 3.19 7.96 2.11
C ALA A 93 4.57 7.98 1.43
N SER A 94 4.73 7.25 0.32
CA SER A 94 5.98 7.25 -0.45
C SER A 94 6.31 8.64 -1.01
N TYR A 95 5.34 9.35 -1.58
CA TYR A 95 5.55 10.72 -2.04
C TYR A 95 5.83 11.70 -0.90
N MET A 96 5.10 11.58 0.21
CA MET A 96 5.32 12.42 1.39
C MET A 96 6.74 12.27 1.94
N ASN A 97 7.24 11.03 2.01
CA ASN A 97 8.60 10.77 2.48
C ASN A 97 9.66 11.49 1.64
N GLU A 98 9.55 11.43 0.31
CA GLU A 98 10.53 12.10 -0.56
C GLU A 98 10.43 13.63 -0.50
N ILE A 99 9.22 14.19 -0.40
CA ILE A 99 9.04 15.64 -0.22
C ILE A 99 9.73 16.10 1.07
N LEU A 100 9.49 15.39 2.18
CA LEU A 100 10.10 15.73 3.47
C LEU A 100 11.62 15.49 3.47
N ALA A 101 12.10 14.43 2.83
CA ALA A 101 13.52 14.12 2.72
C ALA A 101 14.26 15.19 1.91
N LEU A 102 13.74 15.57 0.74
CA LEU A 102 14.36 16.59 -0.10
C LEU A 102 14.31 17.96 0.56
N ALA A 103 13.21 18.31 1.24
CA ALA A 103 13.10 19.56 2.00
C ALA A 103 14.18 19.64 3.07
N LYS A 104 14.41 18.54 3.81
CA LYS A 104 15.47 18.46 4.82
C LYS A 104 16.86 18.63 4.21
N ILE A 105 17.14 18.01 3.06
CA ILE A 105 18.43 18.10 2.37
C ILE A 105 18.71 19.54 1.91
N GLN A 106 17.68 20.23 1.41
CA GLN A 106 17.81 21.60 0.87
C GLN A 106 17.57 22.70 1.91
N GLY A 107 17.24 22.35 3.16
CA GLY A 107 16.97 23.32 4.23
C GLY A 107 15.66 24.10 4.05
N ILE A 108 14.69 23.55 3.31
CA ILE A 108 13.38 24.16 3.07
C ILE A 108 12.50 23.98 4.31
N LYS A 109 11.89 25.08 4.78
CA LYS A 109 10.94 25.04 5.88
C LYS A 109 9.54 24.81 5.33
N ILE A 110 8.94 23.67 5.65
CA ILE A 110 7.54 23.35 5.36
C ILE A 110 6.73 23.63 6.62
N HIS A 111 5.75 24.52 6.51
CA HIS A 111 4.83 24.90 7.58
C HIS A 111 3.58 24.01 7.58
N GLN A 112 3.05 23.72 6.39
CA GLN A 112 1.90 22.83 6.19
C GLN A 112 2.11 21.98 4.96
N LEU A 113 1.74 20.71 5.03
CA LEU A 113 1.75 19.79 3.89
C LEU A 113 0.55 18.85 3.98
N LYS A 114 -0.20 18.76 2.89
CA LYS A 114 -1.27 17.80 2.69
C LYS A 114 -1.18 17.24 1.28
N LEU A 115 -1.30 15.92 1.18
CA LEU A 115 -1.35 15.21 -0.08
C LEU A 115 -2.73 14.55 -0.23
N ILE A 116 -3.33 14.69 -1.39
CA ILE A 116 -4.55 13.98 -1.80
C ILE A 116 -4.16 13.16 -3.02
N LEU A 117 -4.42 11.85 -2.99
CA LEU A 117 -4.09 10.95 -4.08
C LEU A 117 -5.32 10.15 -4.49
N ASP A 118 -5.73 10.32 -5.73
CA ASP A 118 -6.84 9.61 -6.34
C ASP A 118 -6.32 8.51 -7.27
N ASN A 119 -6.87 7.30 -7.10
CA ASN A 119 -6.62 6.17 -8.01
C ASN A 119 -7.90 5.84 -8.75
N TYR A 120 -7.78 5.63 -10.06
CA TYR A 120 -8.91 5.25 -10.90
C TYR A 120 -8.69 3.83 -11.43
N TYR A 121 -9.60 2.93 -11.05
CA TYR A 121 -9.57 1.54 -11.48
C TYR A 121 -10.75 1.24 -12.39
N THR A 122 -10.50 0.42 -13.41
CA THR A 122 -11.53 -0.06 -14.32
C THR A 122 -11.66 -1.57 -14.21
N MET A 123 -12.86 -2.06 -14.47
CA MET A 123 -13.15 -3.49 -14.46
C MET A 123 -14.09 -3.78 -15.62
N LYS A 124 -13.67 -4.65 -16.52
CA LYS A 124 -14.47 -5.07 -17.69
C LYS A 124 -14.63 -6.59 -17.67
N GLY A 125 -15.75 -7.10 -18.17
CA GLY A 125 -16.02 -8.55 -18.23
C GLY A 125 -16.86 -9.05 -17.06
N SER A 126 -16.74 -10.34 -16.73
CA SER A 126 -17.61 -11.01 -15.75
C SER A 126 -16.83 -11.99 -14.87
N MET A 127 -16.93 -11.82 -13.54
CA MET A 127 -16.35 -12.73 -12.55
C MET A 127 -16.87 -14.17 -12.71
N PRO A 128 -18.20 -14.41 -12.75
CA PRO A 128 -18.73 -15.77 -12.96
C PRO A 128 -18.24 -16.44 -14.24
N LYS A 129 -18.09 -15.66 -15.33
CA LYS A 129 -17.59 -16.17 -16.62
C LYS A 129 -16.06 -16.19 -16.71
N ARG A 130 -15.34 -15.74 -15.68
CA ARG A 130 -13.87 -15.65 -15.63
C ARG A 130 -13.27 -14.83 -16.78
N THR A 131 -14.00 -13.83 -17.27
CA THR A 131 -13.54 -12.90 -18.33
C THR A 131 -13.16 -11.53 -17.79
N MET A 132 -13.11 -11.41 -16.46
CA MET A 132 -12.87 -10.13 -15.82
C MET A 132 -11.42 -9.68 -16.01
N VAL A 133 -11.25 -8.46 -16.51
CA VAL A 133 -9.95 -7.79 -16.65
C VAL A 133 -10.02 -6.49 -15.86
N GLY A 134 -9.11 -6.34 -14.91
CA GLY A 134 -8.89 -5.10 -14.17
C GLY A 134 -7.91 -4.19 -14.91
N GLY A 135 -8.10 -2.89 -14.81
CA GLY A 135 -7.19 -1.86 -15.29
C GLY A 135 -7.00 -0.78 -14.23
N ALA A 136 -5.92 -0.03 -14.37
CA ALA A 136 -5.64 1.17 -13.59
C ALA A 136 -5.30 2.29 -14.57
N GLU A 137 -5.90 3.45 -14.37
CA GLU A 137 -5.56 4.67 -15.11
C GLU A 137 -4.46 5.45 -14.36
N ASN A 138 -4.04 6.58 -14.93
CA ASN A 138 -3.10 7.48 -14.27
C ASN A 138 -3.68 7.98 -12.95
N ILE A 139 -2.80 8.08 -11.95
CA ILE A 139 -3.12 8.63 -10.65
C ILE A 139 -3.20 10.15 -10.72
N ASP A 140 -3.99 10.75 -9.85
CA ASP A 140 -3.97 12.18 -9.62
C ASP A 140 -3.38 12.47 -8.23
N LEU A 141 -2.37 13.34 -8.16
CA LEU A 141 -1.72 13.74 -6.91
C LEU A 141 -1.83 15.25 -6.77
N GLN A 142 -2.68 15.68 -5.85
CA GLN A 142 -2.77 17.07 -5.43
C GLN A 142 -1.89 17.30 -4.21
N VAL A 143 -1.03 18.31 -4.30
CA VAL A 143 -0.16 18.78 -3.22
C VAL A 143 -0.64 20.14 -2.74
N GLU A 144 -1.05 20.21 -1.48
CA GLU A 144 -1.33 21.47 -0.77
C GLU A 144 -0.18 21.72 0.20
N ILE A 145 0.59 22.79 -0.02
CA ILE A 145 1.83 23.05 0.72
C ILE A 145 2.00 24.54 1.03
N ASP A 146 2.38 24.84 2.27
CA ASP A 146 2.87 26.14 2.72
C ASP A 146 4.34 26.00 3.14
N CYS A 147 5.23 26.74 2.50
CA CYS A 147 6.68 26.64 2.72
C CYS A 147 7.43 27.92 2.33
N SER A 148 8.74 27.93 2.61
CA SER A 148 9.61 29.09 2.35
C SER A 148 10.02 29.30 0.89
N LEU A 149 9.44 28.58 -0.08
CA LEU A 149 9.79 28.67 -1.50
C LEU A 149 8.78 29.51 -2.29
N GLU A 150 9.26 30.15 -3.36
CA GLU A 150 8.43 30.79 -4.39
C GLU A 150 7.97 29.78 -5.46
N ASP A 151 6.88 30.09 -6.18
CA ASP A 151 6.17 29.19 -7.10
C ASP A 151 7.07 28.40 -8.06
N ALA A 152 8.01 29.05 -8.75
CA ALA A 152 8.87 28.38 -9.72
C ALA A 152 9.81 27.35 -9.03
N SER A 153 10.39 27.74 -7.90
CA SER A 153 11.27 26.86 -7.11
C SER A 153 10.48 25.75 -6.43
N LEU A 154 9.27 26.05 -5.98
CA LEU A 154 8.34 25.09 -5.40
C LEU A 154 7.95 24.01 -6.42
N HIS A 155 7.63 24.43 -7.65
CA HIS A 155 7.29 23.49 -8.72
C HIS A 155 8.44 22.52 -9.02
N GLU A 156 9.65 23.05 -9.22
CA GLU A 156 10.84 22.22 -9.47
C GLU A 156 11.13 21.29 -8.30
N PHE A 157 11.04 21.80 -7.07
CA PHE A 157 11.20 21.01 -5.84
C PHE A 157 10.21 19.83 -5.79
N LEU A 158 8.93 20.06 -6.04
CA LEU A 158 7.90 19.03 -6.00
C LEU A 158 8.08 17.99 -7.11
N VAL A 159 8.45 18.42 -8.32
CA VAL A 159 8.77 17.50 -9.43
C VAL A 159 9.95 16.60 -9.06
N ASN A 160 11.03 17.18 -8.52
CA ASN A 160 12.21 16.42 -8.12
C ASN A 160 11.92 15.42 -6.99
N ALA A 161 11.18 15.86 -5.95
CA ALA A 161 10.79 14.98 -4.84
C ALA A 161 9.90 13.83 -5.31
N THR A 162 8.87 14.12 -6.10
CA THR A 162 7.95 13.08 -6.61
C THR A 162 8.64 12.13 -7.59
N TYR A 163 9.60 12.63 -8.38
CA TYR A 163 10.40 11.81 -9.28
C TYR A 163 11.29 10.80 -8.54
N ALA A 164 11.86 11.21 -7.39
CA ALA A 164 12.71 10.37 -6.56
C ALA A 164 11.97 9.22 -5.86
N SER A 165 10.65 9.29 -5.76
CA SER A 165 9.85 8.26 -5.09
C SER A 165 10.03 6.88 -5.72
N PRO A 166 10.29 5.82 -4.93
CA PRO A 166 10.33 4.44 -5.43
C PRO A 166 9.06 4.04 -6.20
N LEU A 167 7.92 4.65 -5.85
CA LEU A 167 6.66 4.42 -6.54
C LEU A 167 6.71 4.82 -8.01
N ASN A 168 7.43 5.89 -8.34
CA ASN A 168 7.59 6.35 -9.71
C ASN A 168 8.24 5.26 -10.59
N GLY A 169 9.21 4.53 -10.03
CA GLY A 169 9.79 3.35 -10.68
C GLY A 169 8.81 2.18 -10.83
N LEU A 170 7.99 1.93 -9.80
CA LEU A 170 6.98 0.87 -9.82
C LEU A 170 5.87 1.14 -10.86
N MET A 171 5.48 2.40 -11.06
CA MET A 171 4.34 2.78 -11.91
C MET A 171 4.72 2.99 -13.39
N ARG A 172 5.96 3.35 -13.72
CA ARG A 172 6.37 3.62 -15.11
C ARG A 172 6.73 2.38 -15.93
N GLY A 173 7.05 1.27 -15.26
CA GLY A 173 7.64 0.09 -15.88
C GLY A 173 6.74 -1.13 -15.89
N LYS A 174 7.09 -2.11 -16.74
CA LYS A 174 6.60 -3.48 -16.59
C LYS A 174 7.52 -4.20 -15.60
N LEU A 175 6.97 -4.58 -14.45
CA LEU A 175 7.69 -5.36 -13.45
C LEU A 175 7.58 -6.85 -13.77
N THR A 176 8.71 -7.52 -13.89
CA THR A 176 8.75 -8.98 -14.02
C THR A 176 8.59 -9.60 -12.65
N ASN A 177 7.44 -10.22 -12.41
CA ASN A 177 7.17 -10.96 -11.18
C ASN A 177 7.32 -12.46 -11.43
N LEU A 178 8.02 -13.15 -10.52
CA LEU A 178 8.15 -14.60 -10.54
C LEU A 178 7.08 -15.21 -9.63
N PHE A 179 6.26 -16.11 -10.19
CA PHE A 179 5.23 -16.82 -9.45
C PHE A 179 5.57 -18.31 -9.39
N LYS A 180 5.40 -18.91 -8.21
CA LYS A 180 5.47 -20.36 -8.00
C LYS A 180 4.19 -20.82 -7.31
N LEU A 181 3.58 -21.88 -7.85
CA LEU A 181 2.49 -22.59 -7.21
C LEU A 181 3.03 -23.87 -6.57
N SER A 182 2.62 -24.16 -5.34
CA SER A 182 2.91 -25.41 -4.65
C SER A 182 1.62 -25.98 -4.05
N LYS A 183 1.58 -27.30 -3.85
CA LYS A 183 0.46 -28.00 -3.24
C LYS A 183 1.03 -29.12 -2.38
N ASN A 184 0.73 -29.10 -1.09
CA ASN A 184 1.16 -30.07 -0.08
C ASN A 184 2.68 -30.05 0.25
N GLY A 185 3.34 -28.90 0.09
CA GLY A 185 4.80 -28.79 0.22
C GLY A 185 5.52 -29.19 -1.06
#